data_AF-A0A7C3XIU0-F1
#
_entry.id   AF-A0A7C3XIU0-F1
#
_cell.length_a   1.000
_cell.length_b   1.000
_cell.length_c   1.000
_cell.angle_alpha   90.00
_cell.angle_beta   90.00
_cell.angle_gamma   90.00
#
_symmetry.space_group_name_H-M   'P 1'
#
loop_
_entity.id
_entity.type
_entity.pdbx_description
1 polymer ?
#
loop_
_entity_poly.entity_id
_entity_poly.type
_entity_poly.pdbx_seq_one_letter_code
_entity_poly.pdbx_strand_id
1 'polypeptide(L)'
;MSKGPISQFIQEHYLHFNSAALVDAAKGYETHLLEGGKMMITLAGAMSTAELGKSLAEMIRQDKVQIISCTGANLEEDIMNLVAHSHYKRVPHYRDLSPQDEWDLLENHYNRVTDTCIPEEEAFRRLQKHLFKVWNDADKAGERYFPHEFMYKMLLSKELEQYYEID
;
A
#
# COMPACT_ATOMS: atom_id res chain seq x y z
N MET A 1 29.61 4.30 -0.14
CA MET A 1 29.11 3.40 0.92
C MET A 1 29.19 1.97 0.43
N SER A 2 29.54 1.01 1.29
CA SER A 2 29.48 -0.41 0.93
C SER A 2 28.02 -0.82 0.69
N LYS A 3 27.76 -1.57 -0.39
CA LYS A 3 26.43 -2.10 -0.71
C LYS A 3 26.02 -3.17 0.33
N GLY A 4 24.73 -3.23 0.66
CA GLY A 4 24.21 -4.19 1.64
C GLY A 4 24.19 -5.64 1.13
N PRO A 5 23.88 -6.62 1.99
CA PRO A 5 23.96 -8.04 1.66
C PRO A 5 23.07 -8.44 0.48
N ILE A 6 21.86 -7.87 0.36
CA ILE A 6 20.97 -8.13 -0.78
C ILE A 6 21.58 -7.63 -2.09
N SER A 7 22.15 -6.43 -2.08
CA SER A 7 22.81 -5.87 -3.26
C SER A 7 24.01 -6.69 -3.69
N GLN A 8 24.81 -7.20 -2.74
CA GLN A 8 25.93 -8.09 -3.04
C GLN A 8 25.43 -9.42 -3.62
N PHE A 9 24.42 -10.02 -3.01
CA PHE A 9 23.80 -11.26 -3.48
C PHE A 9 23.29 -11.16 -4.92
N ILE A 10 22.52 -10.11 -5.25
CA ILE A 10 22.01 -9.97 -6.63
C ILE A 10 23.14 -9.68 -7.62
N GLN A 11 24.19 -8.95 -7.23
CA GLN A 11 25.33 -8.69 -8.11
C GLN A 11 26.13 -9.97 -8.41
N GLU A 12 26.24 -10.87 -7.44
CA GLU A 12 26.96 -12.14 -7.60
C GLU A 12 26.15 -13.17 -8.39
N HIS A 13 24.83 -13.27 -8.15
CA HIS A 13 24.03 -14.37 -8.69
C HIS A 13 23.17 -14.01 -9.91
N TYR A 14 22.77 -12.75 -10.10
CA TYR A 14 21.78 -12.37 -11.11
C TYR A 14 22.47 -11.86 -12.38
N LEU A 15 23.14 -12.76 -13.09
CA LEU A 15 24.07 -12.41 -14.18
C LEU A 15 23.44 -12.40 -15.58
N HIS A 16 22.35 -13.14 -15.81
CA HIS A 16 21.80 -13.36 -17.15
C HIS A 16 20.27 -13.29 -17.19
N PHE A 17 19.73 -13.10 -18.39
CA PHE A 17 18.28 -13.05 -18.68
C PHE A 17 17.55 -12.02 -17.80
N ASN A 18 16.32 -12.34 -17.37
CA ASN A 18 15.50 -11.45 -16.55
C ASN A 18 16.10 -11.14 -15.17
N SER A 19 17.03 -11.98 -14.68
CA SER A 19 17.71 -11.71 -13.41
C SER A 19 18.67 -10.52 -13.53
N ALA A 20 19.41 -10.41 -14.63
CA ALA A 20 20.31 -9.28 -14.90
C ALA A 20 19.55 -7.95 -15.03
N ALA A 21 18.34 -8.00 -15.58
CA ALA A 21 17.49 -6.82 -15.72
C ALA A 21 17.17 -6.15 -14.37
N LEU A 22 17.08 -6.92 -13.27
CA LEU A 22 16.91 -6.35 -11.92
C LEU A 22 18.14 -5.54 -11.50
N VAL A 23 19.34 -6.06 -11.78
CA VAL A 23 20.61 -5.38 -11.46
C VAL A 23 20.75 -4.10 -12.26
N ASP A 24 20.43 -4.15 -13.55
CA ASP A 24 20.49 -2.98 -14.45
C ASP A 24 19.46 -1.92 -14.05
N ALA A 25 18.23 -2.33 -13.69
CA ALA A 25 17.21 -1.42 -13.18
C ALA A 25 17.65 -0.73 -11.87
N ALA A 26 18.25 -1.48 -10.93
CA ALA A 26 18.74 -0.91 -9.68
C ALA A 26 19.87 0.11 -9.92
N LYS A 27 20.84 -0.21 -10.78
CA LYS A 27 21.92 0.72 -11.17
C LYS A 27 21.38 1.96 -11.89
N GLY A 28 20.41 1.77 -12.78
CA GLY A 28 19.76 2.86 -13.52
C GLY A 28 19.03 3.81 -12.57
N TYR A 29 18.27 3.28 -11.61
CA TYR A 29 17.60 4.07 -10.57
C TYR A 29 18.62 4.90 -9.79
N GLU A 30 19.71 4.28 -9.30
CA GLU A 30 20.75 4.97 -8.56
C GLU A 30 21.42 6.08 -9.37
N THR A 31 21.74 5.79 -10.64
CA THR A 31 22.36 6.77 -11.55
C THR A 31 21.44 7.96 -11.77
N HIS A 32 20.15 7.71 -12.05
CA HIS A 32 19.14 8.77 -12.23
C HIS A 32 19.05 9.69 -11.01
N LEU A 33 19.06 9.13 -9.80
CA LEU A 33 19.08 9.93 -8.56
C LEU A 33 20.38 10.71 -8.39
N LEU A 34 21.54 10.09 -8.65
CA LEU A 34 22.85 10.75 -8.54
C LEU A 34 23.01 11.92 -9.50
N GLU A 35 22.36 11.86 -10.66
CA GLU A 35 22.31 12.92 -11.66
C GLU A 35 21.29 14.02 -11.31
N GLY A 36 20.62 13.93 -10.16
CA GLY A 36 19.62 14.89 -9.70
C GLY A 36 18.24 14.70 -10.33
N GLY A 37 18.00 13.56 -10.97
CA GLY A 37 16.71 13.18 -11.53
C GLY A 37 15.66 12.91 -10.45
N LYS A 38 14.39 13.22 -10.77
CA LYS A 38 13.24 12.88 -9.92
C LYS A 38 12.61 11.58 -10.36
N MET A 39 12.25 10.73 -9.42
CA MET A 39 11.65 9.44 -9.67
C MET A 39 10.13 9.48 -9.52
N MET A 40 9.45 9.04 -10.57
CA MET A 40 8.03 8.76 -10.60
C MET A 40 7.81 7.25 -10.59
N ILE A 41 6.94 6.76 -9.69
CA ILE A 41 6.54 5.36 -9.62
C ILE A 41 5.05 5.26 -9.96
N THR A 42 4.70 4.31 -10.82
CA THR A 42 3.31 3.97 -11.14
C THR A 42 2.93 2.66 -10.48
N LEU A 43 1.85 2.62 -9.68
CA LEU A 43 1.43 1.44 -8.92
C LEU A 43 0.03 0.96 -9.30
N ALA A 44 -0.13 -0.35 -9.49
CA ALA A 44 -1.42 -1.01 -9.65
C ALA A 44 -2.13 -1.21 -8.29
N GLY A 45 -3.43 -1.55 -8.30
CA GLY A 45 -4.29 -1.48 -7.12
C GLY A 45 -3.95 -2.34 -5.90
N ALA A 46 -3.37 -3.53 -6.08
CA ALA A 46 -3.14 -4.47 -4.97
C ALA A 46 -1.71 -4.43 -4.39
N MET A 47 -0.94 -3.35 -4.63
CA MET A 47 0.44 -3.29 -4.15
C MET A 47 0.55 -2.92 -2.67
N SER A 48 -0.40 -2.14 -2.14
CA SER A 48 -0.58 -1.90 -0.69
C SER A 48 -0.98 -3.17 0.05
N THR A 49 -1.92 -3.95 -0.49
CA THR A 49 -2.29 -5.27 0.05
C THR A 49 -1.11 -6.24 0.07
N ALA A 50 -0.25 -6.18 -0.95
CA ALA A 50 0.99 -6.95 -1.02
C ALA A 50 2.10 -6.41 -0.10
N GLU A 51 1.80 -5.40 0.73
CA GLU A 51 2.68 -4.78 1.71
C GLU A 51 3.97 -4.18 1.12
N LEU A 52 3.91 -3.70 -0.13
CA LEU A 52 5.03 -2.99 -0.75
C LEU A 52 5.47 -1.76 0.07
N GLY A 53 4.53 -1.17 0.82
CA GLY A 53 4.74 -0.05 1.74
C GLY A 53 5.93 -0.24 2.67
N LYS A 54 6.20 -1.46 3.14
CA LYS A 54 7.33 -1.76 4.06
C LYS A 54 8.69 -1.32 3.52
N SER A 55 8.92 -1.50 2.21
CA SER A 55 10.18 -1.08 1.57
C SER A 55 10.05 0.27 0.85
N LEU A 56 8.88 0.55 0.27
CA LEU A 56 8.64 1.79 -0.46
C LEU A 56 8.57 3.02 0.46
N ALA A 57 7.98 2.90 1.65
CA ALA A 57 7.91 4.00 2.61
C ALA A 57 9.30 4.49 3.02
N GLU A 58 10.26 3.57 3.21
CA GLU A 58 11.65 3.94 3.49
C GLU A 58 12.28 4.67 2.31
N MET A 59 12.04 4.22 1.07
CA MET A 59 12.51 4.93 -0.13
C MET A 59 11.94 6.34 -0.24
N ILE A 60 10.67 6.54 0.12
CA ILE A 60 10.02 7.86 0.16
C ILE A 60 10.65 8.73 1.26
N ARG A 61 10.81 8.22 2.49
CA ARG A 61 11.41 8.95 3.62
C ARG A 61 12.85 9.38 3.35
N GLN A 62 13.59 8.61 2.55
CA GLN A 62 14.96 8.91 2.12
C GLN A 62 15.02 9.83 0.89
N ASP A 63 13.90 10.42 0.46
CA ASP A 63 13.78 11.28 -0.74
C ASP A 63 14.29 10.59 -2.02
N LYS A 64 14.00 9.30 -2.18
CA LYS A 64 14.36 8.52 -3.38
C LYS A 64 13.17 8.35 -4.33
N VAL A 65 11.99 8.83 -3.96
CA VAL A 65 10.74 8.79 -4.75
C VAL A 65 10.06 10.15 -4.60
N GLN A 66 9.80 10.83 -5.72
CA GLN A 66 9.24 12.18 -5.71
C GLN A 66 7.77 12.23 -6.16
N ILE A 67 7.35 11.26 -6.98
CA ILE A 67 5.99 11.22 -7.53
C ILE A 67 5.47 9.78 -7.49
N ILE A 68 4.23 9.60 -7.04
CA ILE A 68 3.53 8.32 -7.13
C ILE A 68 2.23 8.55 -7.88
N SER A 69 2.02 7.75 -8.94
CA SER A 69 0.75 7.64 -9.63
C SER A 69 0.18 6.27 -9.38
N CYS A 70 -0.83 6.19 -8.53
CA CYS A 70 -1.46 4.94 -8.13
C CYS A 70 -2.97 5.00 -8.30
N THR A 71 -3.61 3.85 -8.23
CA THR A 71 -5.06 3.76 -8.09
C THR A 71 -5.48 4.05 -6.64
N GLY A 72 -6.76 4.39 -6.43
CA GLY A 72 -7.31 4.70 -5.10
C GLY A 72 -7.07 3.60 -4.05
N ALA A 73 -7.03 2.33 -4.46
CA ALA A 73 -6.76 1.20 -3.57
C ALA A 73 -5.43 1.33 -2.81
N ASN A 74 -4.40 1.95 -3.40
CA ASN A 74 -3.13 2.15 -2.68
C ASN A 74 -3.19 3.27 -1.64
N LEU A 75 -4.15 4.20 -1.76
CA LEU A 75 -4.39 5.24 -0.76
C LEU A 75 -5.29 4.74 0.38
N GLU A 76 -6.11 3.73 0.11
CA GLU A 76 -7.14 3.25 1.03
C GLU A 76 -6.68 2.01 1.79
N GLU A 77 -6.21 0.97 1.10
CA GLU A 77 -5.94 -0.33 1.70
C GLU A 77 -4.72 -0.34 2.63
N ASP A 78 -3.75 0.55 2.41
CA ASP A 78 -2.61 0.70 3.33
C ASP A 78 -3.07 1.29 4.68
N ILE A 79 -4.05 2.21 4.65
CA ILE A 79 -4.68 2.76 5.86
C ILE A 79 -5.56 1.69 6.53
N MET A 80 -6.26 0.85 5.75
CA MET A 80 -7.01 -0.29 6.28
C MET A 80 -6.10 -1.25 7.04
N ASN A 81 -4.94 -1.58 6.47
CA ASN A 81 -3.96 -2.43 7.12
C ASN A 81 -3.42 -1.78 8.39
N LEU A 82 -3.14 -0.48 8.36
CA LEU A 82 -2.70 0.29 9.53
C LEU A 82 -3.64 0.17 10.73
N VAL A 83 -4.96 0.18 10.49
CA VAL A 83 -5.97 0.19 11.57
C VAL A 83 -6.59 -1.16 11.89
N ALA A 84 -6.29 -2.21 11.13
CA ALA A 84 -6.94 -3.52 11.27
C ALA A 84 -6.02 -4.73 10.98
N HIS A 85 -4.70 -4.54 10.96
CA HIS A 85 -3.69 -5.54 10.58
C HIS A 85 -3.95 -6.97 11.12
N SER A 86 -4.21 -7.09 12.41
CA SER A 86 -4.44 -8.34 13.14
C SER A 86 -5.75 -9.06 12.78
N HIS A 87 -6.65 -8.38 12.07
CA HIS A 87 -7.95 -8.91 11.66
C HIS A 87 -7.93 -9.43 10.20
N TYR A 88 -6.82 -9.27 9.49
CA TYR A 88 -6.65 -9.81 8.14
C TYR A 88 -6.59 -11.34 8.18
N LYS A 89 -7.28 -11.97 7.24
CA LYS A 89 -7.36 -13.44 7.16
C LYS A 89 -6.75 -13.94 5.86
N ARG A 90 -5.77 -14.84 5.97
CA ARG A 90 -5.19 -15.53 4.81
C ARG A 90 -6.09 -16.67 4.34
N VAL A 91 -6.16 -16.85 3.02
CA VAL A 91 -6.87 -17.93 2.33
C VAL A 91 -5.86 -18.70 1.47
N PRO A 92 -5.15 -19.68 2.05
CA PRO A 92 -4.04 -20.37 1.35
C PRO A 92 -4.44 -21.09 0.06
N HIS A 93 -5.70 -21.53 -0.02
CA HIS A 93 -6.26 -22.28 -1.16
C HIS A 93 -7.20 -21.44 -2.03
N TYR A 94 -7.01 -20.12 -2.10
CA TYR A 94 -7.93 -19.18 -2.77
C TYR A 94 -8.21 -19.47 -4.25
N ARG A 95 -7.39 -20.31 -4.91
CA ARG A 95 -7.58 -20.71 -6.31
C ARG A 95 -8.55 -21.88 -6.49
N ASP A 96 -8.83 -22.61 -5.42
CA ASP A 96 -9.59 -23.87 -5.44
C ASP A 96 -10.83 -23.79 -4.53
N LEU A 97 -11.34 -22.58 -4.28
CA LEU A 97 -12.54 -22.37 -3.45
C LEU A 97 -13.78 -22.97 -4.12
N SER A 98 -14.57 -23.71 -3.33
CA SER A 98 -15.90 -24.14 -3.76
C SER A 98 -16.89 -22.96 -3.72
N PRO A 99 -18.04 -23.05 -4.41
CA PRO A 99 -19.09 -22.05 -4.27
C PRO A 99 -19.56 -21.82 -2.83
N GLN A 100 -19.49 -22.86 -1.99
CA GLN A 100 -19.84 -22.74 -0.57
C GLN A 100 -18.76 -21.97 0.20
N ASP A 101 -17.47 -22.17 -0.10
CA ASP A 101 -16.41 -21.42 0.55
C ASP A 101 -16.51 -19.92 0.22
N GLU A 102 -16.82 -19.57 -1.03
CA GLU A 102 -17.07 -18.17 -1.43
C GLU A 102 -18.30 -17.59 -0.73
N TRP A 103 -19.36 -18.39 -0.55
CA TRP A 103 -20.54 -18.00 0.21
C TRP A 103 -20.22 -17.76 1.69
N ASP A 104 -19.42 -18.63 2.29
CA ASP A 104 -19.02 -18.49 3.70
C ASP A 104 -18.15 -17.25 3.90
N LEU A 105 -17.29 -16.89 2.93
CA LEU A 105 -16.56 -15.61 2.97
C LEU A 105 -17.51 -14.41 2.94
N LEU A 106 -18.54 -14.44 2.08
CA LEU A 106 -19.55 -13.39 1.99
C LEU A 106 -20.33 -13.24 3.30
N GLU A 107 -20.86 -14.34 3.84
CA GLU A 107 -21.66 -14.33 5.08
C GLU A 107 -20.87 -13.84 6.29
N ASN A 108 -19.54 -14.01 6.28
CA ASN A 108 -18.65 -13.55 7.34
C ASN A 108 -18.00 -12.19 7.02
N HIS A 109 -18.47 -11.46 6.00
CA HIS A 109 -17.96 -10.13 5.62
C HIS A 109 -16.45 -10.09 5.34
N TYR A 110 -15.91 -11.19 4.81
CA TYR A 110 -14.50 -11.30 4.42
C TYR A 110 -14.29 -10.91 2.97
N ASN A 111 -14.16 -9.61 2.70
CA ASN A 111 -13.83 -9.09 1.37
C ASN A 111 -12.44 -9.57 0.96
N ARG A 112 -12.31 -10.27 -0.18
CA ARG A 112 -11.07 -10.95 -0.56
C ARG A 112 -10.35 -10.30 -1.75
N VAL A 113 -9.05 -10.07 -1.57
CA VAL A 113 -8.10 -9.76 -2.63
C VAL A 113 -7.13 -10.95 -2.72
N THR A 114 -7.22 -11.72 -3.80
CA THR A 114 -6.46 -12.96 -4.00
C THR A 114 -6.55 -13.92 -2.81
N ASP A 115 -5.48 -14.02 -2.02
CA ASP A 115 -5.26 -14.90 -0.89
C ASP A 115 -5.42 -14.19 0.46
N THR A 116 -5.89 -12.95 0.47
CA THR A 116 -5.98 -12.11 1.67
C THR A 116 -7.37 -11.50 1.78
N CYS A 117 -8.02 -11.70 2.93
CA CYS A 117 -9.30 -11.09 3.25
C CYS A 117 -9.11 -9.88 4.16
N ILE A 118 -9.79 -8.79 3.80
CA ILE A 118 -9.85 -7.52 4.51
C ILE A 118 -11.18 -7.51 5.29
N PRO A 119 -11.14 -7.32 6.62
CA PRO A 119 -12.34 -7.34 7.46
C PRO A 119 -13.19 -6.07 7.28
N GLU A 120 -14.47 -6.21 6.94
CA GLU A 120 -15.33 -5.05 6.62
C GLU A 120 -15.48 -4.06 7.80
N GLU A 121 -15.79 -4.55 8.99
CA GLU A 121 -16.10 -3.70 10.14
C GLU A 121 -14.86 -2.99 10.69
N GLU A 122 -13.78 -3.75 10.89
CA GLU A 122 -12.55 -3.24 11.49
C GLU A 122 -11.74 -2.36 10.54
N ALA A 123 -11.86 -2.55 9.22
CA ALA A 123 -11.19 -1.73 8.23
C ALA A 123 -12.13 -0.70 7.59
N PHE A 124 -13.06 -1.16 6.73
CA PHE A 124 -13.86 -0.27 5.88
C PHE A 124 -14.80 0.62 6.69
N ARG A 125 -15.63 0.03 7.58
CA ARG A 125 -16.61 0.81 8.36
C ARG A 125 -15.94 1.76 9.35
N ARG A 126 -14.85 1.31 9.97
CA ARG A 126 -14.00 2.14 10.83
C ARG A 126 -13.52 3.39 10.09
N LEU A 127 -12.88 3.23 8.93
CA LEU A 127 -12.40 4.36 8.14
C LEU A 127 -13.53 5.22 7.57
N GLN A 128 -14.62 4.59 7.12
CA GLN A 128 -15.80 5.28 6.57
C GLN A 128 -16.30 6.37 7.52
N LYS A 129 -16.38 6.08 8.83
CA LYS A 129 -16.84 7.05 9.83
C LYS A 129 -15.98 8.33 9.84
N HIS A 130 -14.66 8.18 9.81
CA HIS A 130 -13.73 9.31 9.85
C HIS A 130 -13.69 10.05 8.51
N LEU A 131 -13.65 9.31 7.41
CA LEU A 131 -13.62 9.88 6.07
C LEU A 131 -14.90 10.66 5.75
N PHE A 132 -16.07 10.12 6.15
CA PHE A 132 -17.35 10.82 6.03
C PHE A 132 -17.36 12.14 6.80
N LYS A 133 -16.77 12.18 8.00
CA LYS A 133 -16.63 13.42 8.76
C LYS A 133 -15.83 14.46 7.97
N VAL A 134 -14.67 14.11 7.42
CA VAL A 134 -13.84 15.03 6.63
C VAL A 134 -14.60 15.53 5.39
N TRP A 135 -15.30 14.66 4.67
CA TRP A 135 -16.12 15.05 3.51
C TRP A 135 -17.24 16.01 3.88
N ASN A 136 -18.00 15.69 4.93
CA ASN A 136 -19.13 16.50 5.39
C ASN A 136 -18.69 17.86 5.93
N ASP A 137 -17.53 17.93 6.59
CA ASP A 137 -16.97 19.20 7.07
C ASP A 137 -16.52 20.09 5.89
N ALA A 138 -15.89 19.50 4.86
CA ALA A 138 -15.52 20.22 3.64
C ALA A 138 -16.73 20.71 2.85
N ASP A 139 -17.76 19.87 2.71
CA ASP A 139 -19.02 20.22 2.03
C ASP A 139 -19.73 21.40 2.71
N LYS A 140 -19.86 21.36 4.04
CA LYS A 140 -20.42 22.47 4.83
C LYS A 140 -19.63 23.77 4.71
N ALA A 141 -18.31 23.67 4.54
CA ALA A 141 -17.43 24.82 4.34
C ALA A 141 -17.38 25.30 2.87
N GLY A 142 -17.99 24.56 1.93
CA GLY A 142 -17.91 24.86 0.49
C GLY A 142 -16.52 24.63 -0.11
N GLU A 143 -15.70 23.81 0.53
CA GLU A 143 -14.31 23.55 0.15
C GLU A 143 -14.21 22.37 -0.81
N ARG A 144 -13.26 22.44 -1.74
CA ARG A 144 -12.98 21.38 -2.71
C ARG A 144 -11.54 20.92 -2.57
N TYR A 145 -11.37 19.60 -2.61
CA TYR A 145 -10.08 18.95 -2.46
C TYR A 145 -9.94 17.82 -3.49
N PHE A 146 -8.70 17.49 -3.82
CA PHE A 146 -8.39 16.28 -4.56
C PHE A 146 -8.67 15.03 -3.70
N PRO A 147 -8.95 13.86 -4.31
CA PRO A 147 -9.28 12.66 -3.56
C PRO A 147 -8.26 12.27 -2.47
N HIS A 148 -6.96 12.40 -2.76
CA HIS A 148 -5.89 12.07 -1.81
C HIS A 148 -5.79 13.06 -0.64
N GLU A 149 -6.20 14.32 -0.82
CA GLU A 149 -6.15 15.33 0.24
C GLU A 149 -7.15 15.02 1.37
N PHE A 150 -8.27 14.36 1.07
CA PHE A 150 -9.19 13.87 2.09
C PHE A 150 -8.54 12.80 2.98
N MET A 151 -7.79 11.88 2.38
CA MET A 151 -7.02 10.87 3.12
C MET A 151 -5.94 11.52 3.98
N TYR A 152 -5.25 12.54 3.46
CA TYR A 152 -4.24 13.29 4.22
C TYR A 152 -4.86 14.02 5.40
N LYS A 153 -5.99 14.72 5.21
CA LYS A 153 -6.70 15.38 6.31
C LYS A 153 -7.12 14.39 7.39
N MET A 154 -7.63 13.22 7.01
CA MET A 154 -7.98 12.15 7.95
C MET A 154 -6.76 11.67 8.75
N LEU A 155 -5.64 11.35 8.09
CA LEU A 155 -4.42 10.88 8.76
C LEU A 155 -3.79 11.96 9.65
N LEU A 156 -3.67 13.20 9.14
CA LEU A 156 -3.08 14.32 9.86
C LEU A 156 -3.95 14.82 11.03
N SER A 157 -5.25 14.48 11.06
CA SER A 157 -6.11 14.75 12.21
C SER A 157 -5.73 13.97 13.46
N LYS A 158 -4.96 12.87 13.29
CA LYS A 158 -4.57 11.92 14.33
C LYS A 158 -5.73 11.15 14.97
N GLU A 159 -6.97 11.29 14.48
CA GLU A 159 -8.12 10.55 15.00
C GLU A 159 -7.96 9.04 14.88
N LEU A 160 -7.16 8.57 13.91
CA LEU A 160 -6.90 7.15 13.68
C LEU A 160 -5.78 6.56 14.57
N GLU A 161 -4.95 7.37 15.24
CA GLU A 161 -3.80 6.86 16.03
C GLU A 161 -4.24 5.85 17.09
N GLN A 162 -5.45 6.00 17.64
CA GLN A 162 -6.03 5.07 18.62
C GLN A 162 -6.28 3.65 18.08
N TYR A 163 -6.27 3.48 16.75
CA TYR A 163 -6.52 2.22 16.07
C TYR A 163 -5.26 1.62 15.44
N TYR A 164 -4.10 2.29 15.51
CA TYR A 164 -2.90 1.81 14.82
C TYR A 164 -2.42 0.48 15.40
N GLU A 165 -2.25 -0.49 14.51
CA GLU A 165 -1.76 -1.84 14.85
C GLU A 165 -0.32 -2.08 14.34
N ILE A 166 0.16 -1.24 13.40
CA ILE A 166 1.48 -1.30 12.75
C ILE A 166 2.05 0.11 12.51
N ASP A 167 3.25 0.21 11.92
CA ASP A 167 3.99 1.44 11.56
C ASP A 167 4.52 1.38 10.11
#